data_AF-A0A2D5H1T7-F1
#
_entry.id   AF-A0A2D5H1T7-F1
#
_cell.length_a   1.000
_cell.length_b   1.000
_cell.length_c   1.000
_cell.angle_alpha   90.00
_cell.angle_beta   90.00
_cell.angle_gamma   90.00
#
_symmetry.space_group_name_H-M   'P 1'
#
loop_
_entity.id
_entity.type
_entity.pdbx_description
1 polymer ?
#
loop_
_entity_poly.entity_id
_entity_poly.type
_entity_poly.pdbx_seq_one_letter_code
_entity_poly.pdbx_strand_id
1 'polypeptide(L)'
;MIEYTAEKLWNFGKDVSVRDYIIIEAMNTDQDVKVIFKNEFMIIPNDTLLFSEFRQSCTKEFKSKYPEKDGTHKMYKLLDFEWRPDIPERKGVVDV
;
A
#
# COMPACT_ATOMS: atom_id res chain seq x y z
N MET A 1 -6.57 1.61 11.18
CA MET A 1 -6.14 0.96 9.94
C MET A 1 -6.30 1.97 8.81
N ILE A 2 -5.26 2.17 8.02
CA ILE A 2 -5.26 3.09 6.87
C ILE A 2 -5.53 2.29 5.60
N GLU A 3 -6.49 2.72 4.79
CA GLU A 3 -6.82 2.05 3.52
C GLU A 3 -6.14 2.74 2.34
N TYR A 4 -5.53 1.95 1.46
CA TYR A 4 -4.90 2.42 0.23
C TYR A 4 -5.36 1.58 -0.96
N THR A 5 -5.99 2.22 -1.94
CA THR A 5 -6.38 1.54 -3.19
C THR A 5 -5.24 1.63 -4.21
N ALA A 6 -4.68 0.48 -4.57
CA ALA A 6 -3.70 0.38 -5.63
C ALA A 6 -4.40 0.38 -7.00
N GLU A 7 -3.91 1.19 -7.94
CA GLU A 7 -4.42 1.21 -9.32
C GLU A 7 -3.90 0.02 -10.14
N LYS A 8 -2.70 -0.48 -9.79
CA LYS A 8 -1.98 -1.49 -10.57
C LYS A 8 -1.01 -2.27 -9.67
N LEU A 9 -0.80 -3.55 -10.01
CA LEU A 9 0.31 -4.36 -9.55
C LEU A 9 1.46 -4.34 -10.57
N TRP A 10 2.68 -4.33 -10.06
CA TRP A 10 3.92 -4.32 -10.83
C TRP A 10 4.54 -5.71 -10.90
N ASN A 11 5.66 -5.84 -11.62
CA ASN A 11 6.46 -7.07 -11.70
C ASN A 11 5.62 -8.33 -11.99
N PHE A 12 4.79 -8.27 -13.03
CA PHE A 12 3.86 -9.35 -13.41
C PHE A 12 2.82 -9.72 -12.35
N GLY A 13 2.40 -8.75 -11.53
CA GLY A 13 1.40 -8.96 -10.47
C GLY A 13 1.99 -9.37 -9.13
N LYS A 14 3.31 -9.34 -8.99
CA LYS A 14 4.01 -9.76 -7.76
C LYS A 14 4.19 -8.64 -6.75
N ASP A 15 4.17 -7.39 -7.17
CA ASP A 15 4.50 -6.26 -6.29
C ASP A 15 3.40 -5.19 -6.32
N VAL A 16 3.20 -4.52 -5.20
CA VAL A 16 2.35 -3.33 -5.07
C VAL A 16 3.15 -2.17 -4.53
N SER A 17 2.97 -0.97 -5.09
CA SER A 17 3.65 0.23 -4.62
C SER A 17 2.73 1.06 -3.75
N VAL A 18 3.15 1.38 -2.53
CA VAL A 18 2.44 2.28 -1.62
C VAL A 18 3.20 3.59 -1.51
N ARG A 19 2.48 4.70 -1.39
CA ARG A 19 3.10 6.03 -1.24
C ARG A 19 3.70 6.17 0.15
N ASP A 20 4.93 6.67 0.24
CA ASP A 20 5.68 6.83 1.48
C ASP A 20 4.91 7.56 2.59
N TYR A 21 4.16 8.61 2.26
CA TYR A 21 3.40 9.36 3.26
C TYR A 21 2.27 8.53 3.90
N ILE A 22 1.72 7.52 3.21
CA ILE A 22 0.72 6.61 3.78
C ILE A 22 1.40 5.70 4.80
N ILE A 23 2.60 5.22 4.47
CA ILE A 23 3.40 4.39 5.38
C ILE A 23 3.82 5.21 6.60
N ILE A 24 4.29 6.44 6.40
CA ILE A 24 4.66 7.35 7.49
C ILE A 24 3.45 7.65 8.38
N GLU A 25 2.27 7.89 7.80
CA GLU A 25 1.03 8.11 8.55
C GLU A 25 0.64 6.88 9.37
N ALA A 26 0.73 5.68 8.78
CA ALA A 26 0.44 4.41 9.45
C ALA A 26 1.38 4.19 10.64
N MET A 27 2.67 4.40 10.45
CA MET A 27 3.69 4.32 11.51
C MET A 27 3.42 5.31 12.64
N ASN A 28 3.12 6.57 12.31
CA ASN A 28 2.87 7.62 13.31
C ASN A 28 1.58 7.39 14.10
N THR A 29 0.62 6.68 13.53
CA THR A 29 -0.70 6.43 14.14
C THR A 29 -0.83 5.04 14.75
N ASP A 30 0.24 4.23 14.72
CA ASP A 30 0.25 2.84 15.17
C ASP A 30 -0.85 1.99 14.49
N GLN A 31 -1.01 2.17 13.17
CA GLN A 31 -2.03 1.48 12.38
C GLN A 31 -1.42 0.61 11.29
N ASP A 32 -2.11 -0.48 10.97
CA ASP A 32 -1.81 -1.29 9.79
C ASP A 32 -2.27 -0.59 8.50
N VAL A 33 -1.64 -0.95 7.38
CA VAL A 33 -2.02 -0.50 6.05
C VAL A 33 -2.75 -1.61 5.33
N LYS A 34 -4.01 -1.38 4.95
CA LYS A 34 -4.77 -2.27 4.11
C LYS A 34 -4.68 -1.80 2.66
N VAL A 35 -3.98 -2.55 1.83
CA VAL A 35 -3.85 -2.30 0.40
C VAL A 35 -4.94 -3.05 -0.35
N ILE A 36 -5.76 -2.34 -1.11
CA ILE A 36 -6.88 -2.89 -1.88
C ILE A 36 -6.51 -2.86 -3.36
N PHE A 37 -6.63 -4.01 -4.04
CA PHE A 37 -6.48 -4.11 -5.49
C PHE A 37 -7.64 -4.93 -6.06
N LYS A 38 -8.49 -4.29 -6.87
CA LYS A 38 -9.73 -4.89 -7.39
C LYS A 38 -10.60 -5.43 -6.25
N ASN A 39 -10.78 -6.75 -6.16
CA ASN A 39 -11.62 -7.43 -5.17
C ASN A 39 -10.78 -8.15 -4.09
N GLU A 40 -9.47 -7.95 -4.10
CA GLU A 40 -8.52 -8.53 -3.15
C GLU A 40 -7.95 -7.42 -2.28
N PHE A 41 -7.51 -7.78 -1.08
CA PHE A 41 -6.76 -6.88 -0.21
C PHE A 41 -5.58 -7.61 0.41
N MET A 42 -4.61 -6.85 0.87
CA MET A 42 -3.47 -7.31 1.67
C MET A 42 -3.36 -6.36 2.85
N ILE A 43 -3.11 -6.89 4.04
CA ILE A 43 -2.81 -6.13 5.24
C ILE A 43 -1.29 -6.15 5.41
N ILE A 44 -0.71 -4.96 5.53
CA ILE A 44 0.68 -4.76 5.89
C ILE A 44 0.68 -4.32 7.37
N PRO A 45 1.04 -5.21 8.29
CA PRO A 45 1.07 -4.90 9.72
C PRO A 45 2.06 -3.78 10.04
N ASN A 46 1.76 -2.93 11.01
CA ASN A 46 2.61 -1.78 11.35
C ASN A 46 4.05 -2.18 11.70
N ASP A 47 4.21 -3.26 12.47
CA ASP A 47 5.52 -3.80 12.84
C ASP A 47 6.37 -4.14 11.61
N THR A 48 5.75 -4.62 10.52
CA THR A 48 6.44 -4.88 9.24
C THR A 48 6.87 -3.61 8.50
N LEU A 49 6.18 -2.48 8.69
CA LEU A 49 6.51 -1.19 8.05
C LEU A 49 7.83 -0.58 8.54
N LEU A 50 8.25 -0.99 9.75
CA LEU A 50 9.51 -0.59 10.38
C LEU A 50 10.71 -1.35 9.80
N PHE A 51 10.53 -2.57 9.30
CA PHE A 51 11.62 -3.36 8.75
C PHE A 51 12.00 -2.86 7.36
N SER A 52 13.23 -2.37 7.23
CA SER A 52 13.84 -1.87 5.99
C SER A 52 13.87 -2.90 4.85
N GLU A 53 13.68 -4.18 5.16
CA GLU A 53 13.71 -5.29 4.19
C GLU A 53 12.58 -5.21 3.16
N PHE A 54 11.45 -4.60 3.53
CA PHE A 54 10.32 -4.35 2.62
C PHE A 54 10.43 -3.00 1.89
N ARG A 55 11.45 -2.19 2.19
CA ARG A 55 11.64 -0.89 1.53
C ARG A 55 12.63 -1.03 0.38
N GLN A 56 12.19 -1.60 -0.73
CA GLN A 56 12.76 -1.17 -2.00
C GLN A 56 12.19 0.21 -2.31
N SER A 57 12.87 1.25 -1.80
CA SER A 57 12.50 2.62 -2.14
C SER A 57 12.82 2.82 -3.61
N CYS A 58 11.80 3.07 -4.43
CA CYS A 58 12.05 3.67 -5.73
C CYS A 58 12.81 4.98 -5.47
N THR A 59 14.04 5.09 -5.96
CA THR A 59 14.87 6.31 -5.78
C THR A 59 14.31 7.50 -6.55
N LYS A 60 13.30 7.25 -7.39
CA LYS A 60 12.59 8.26 -8.16
C LYS A 60 11.51 8.90 -7.30
N GLU A 61 11.54 10.22 -7.20
CA GLU A 61 10.47 10.99 -6.60
C GLU A 61 9.35 11.25 -7.63
N PHE A 62 8.11 11.10 -7.19
CA PHE A 62 6.92 11.31 -7.99
C PHE A 62 6.17 12.55 -7.50
N LYS A 63 5.64 13.33 -8.43
CA LYS A 63 4.80 14.49 -8.15
C LYS A 63 3.33 14.07 -8.15
N SER A 64 2.60 14.37 -7.07
CA SER A 64 1.14 14.17 -7.01
C SER A 64 0.47 14.86 -8.20
N LYS A 65 -0.53 14.21 -8.82
CA LYS A 65 -1.35 14.84 -9.86
C LYS A 65 -2.29 15.89 -9.29
N TYR A 66 -2.65 15.78 -8.01
CA TYR A 66 -3.55 16.68 -7.33
C TYR A 66 -2.75 17.70 -6.50
N PRO A 67 -2.97 19.00 -6.72
CA PRO A 67 -2.36 20.04 -5.90
C PRO A 67 -2.98 20.06 -4.49
N GLU A 68 -2.19 20.48 -3.52
CA GLU A 68 -2.63 20.82 -2.18
C GLU A 68 -3.38 22.15 -2.17
N LYS A 69 -3.95 22.51 -1.01
CA LYS A 69 -4.78 23.72 -0.85
C LYS A 69 -4.04 25.02 -1.17
N ASP A 70 -2.72 25.02 -1.05
CA ASP A 70 -1.85 26.16 -1.34
C ASP A 70 -1.33 26.20 -2.79
N GLY A 71 -1.77 25.26 -3.64
CA GLY A 71 -1.35 25.15 -5.03
C GLY A 71 -0.02 24.40 -5.24
N THR A 72 0.63 23.94 -4.17
CA THR A 72 1.82 23.08 -4.29
C THR A 72 1.40 21.64 -4.61
N HIS A 73 2.32 20.82 -5.12
CA HIS A 73 2.04 19.39 -5.32
C HIS A 73 2.94 18.59 -4.39
N LYS A 74 2.33 17.67 -3.64
CA LYS A 74 3.08 16.76 -2.77
C LYS A 74 4.02 15.87 -3.59
N MET A 75 5.30 15.91 -3.26
CA MET A 75 6.28 14.93 -3.74
C MET A 75 6.20 13.70 -2.86
N TYR A 76 6.29 12.51 -3.45
CA TYR A 76 6.24 11.24 -2.72
C TYR A 76 7.14 10.21 -3.37
N LYS A 77 7.61 9.26 -2.57
CA LYS A 77 8.29 8.04 -3.04
C LYS A 77 7.32 6.87 -3.03
N LEU A 78 7.64 5.89 -3.87
CA LEU A 78 6.93 4.62 -3.89
C LEU A 78 7.77 3.58 -3.15
N LEU A 79 7.11 2.87 -2.25
CA LEU A 79 7.65 1.74 -1.51
C LEU A 79 6.98 0.48 -2.08
N ASP A 80 7.78 -0.40 -2.66
CA ASP A 80 7.29 -1.62 -3.29
C ASP A 80 7.25 -2.75 -2.25
N PHE A 81 6.09 -3.40 -2.15
CA PHE A 81 5.85 -4.54 -1.27
C PHE A 81 5.47 -5.75 -2.13
N GLU A 82 5.93 -6.93 -1.75
CA GLU A 82 5.47 -8.18 -2.37
C GLU A 82 3.96 -8.32 -2.12
N TRP A 83 3.19 -8.47 -3.19
CA TRP A 83 1.75 -8.63 -3.17
C TRP A 83 1.39 -10.05 -2.71
N ARG A 84 0.87 -10.14 -1.48
CA ARG A 84 0.34 -11.36 -0.88
C ARG A 84 -1.08 -11.08 -0.42
N PRO A 85 -2.10 -11.26 -1.27
CA PRO A 85 -3.47 -10.92 -0.92
C PRO A 85 -3.93 -11.80 0.23
N ASP A 86 -4.38 -11.17 1.31
CA ASP A 86 -5.19 -11.77 2.35
C ASP A 86 -6.57 -12.00 1.74
N ILE A 87 -6.72 -13.15 1.08
CA ILE A 87 -8.00 -13.53 0.49
C ILE A 87 -9.03 -13.49 1.63
N PRO A 88 -10.11 -12.70 1.54
CA PRO A 88 -11.20 -12.87 2.49
C PRO A 88 -11.64 -14.33 2.34
N GLU A 89 -11.57 -15.11 3.43
CA GLU A 89 -12.22 -16.43 3.46
C GLU A 89 -13.58 -16.25 2.80
N ARG A 90 -13.77 -16.87 1.63
CA ARG A 90 -15.10 -16.98 1.04
C ARG A 90 -15.90 -17.82 2.04
N LYS A 91 -16.57 -17.15 2.99
CA LYS A 91 -17.68 -17.75 3.74
C LYS A 91 -18.72 -18.12 2.70
N GLY A 92 -18.71 -19.38 2.27
CA GLY A 92 -19.73 -19.93 1.37
C GLY A 92 -19.18 -20.65 0.15
N VAL A 93 -18.53 -21.80 0.37
CA VAL A 93 -18.93 -23.00 -0.36
C VAL A 93 -19.41 -23.96 0.71
N VAL A 94 -20.71 -23.95 0.97
CA VAL A 94 -21.35 -25.07 1.66
C VAL A 94 -21.36 -26.18 0.61
N ASP A 95 -20.54 -27.21 0.81
CA ASP A 95 -20.70 -28.47 0.09
C ASP A 95 -22.15 -28.94 0.31
N VAL A 96 -22.90 -29.06 -0.77
CA VAL A 96 -24.24 -29.68 -0.80
C VAL A 96 -24.10 -31.07 -1.37
#